data_AF-A0A974ZPJ7-F1
#
_entry.id   AF-A0A974ZPJ7-F1
#
_cell.length_a   1.000
_cell.length_b   1.000
_cell.length_c   1.000
_cell.angle_alpha   90.00
_cell.angle_beta   90.00
_cell.angle_gamma   90.00
#
_symmetry.space_group_name_H-M   'P 1'
#
loop_
_entity.id
_entity.type
_entity.pdbx_description
1 polymer ?
#
loop_
_entity_poly.entity_id
_entity_poly.type
_entity_poly.pdbx_seq_one_letter_code
_entity_poly.pdbx_strand_id
1 'polypeptide(L)'
;MSDETLRAGLEADAAPFRELPNSEEGWKAEFGADGIVETLDGPVKTGENQHHKFQNNGRHLEFGQIRPTLEQPSLIVETPRPKEGADRQTAKVYIKAFTAPDKTRYFVSVTVLQGNVEVSISSHLKRLGRIGETVRSGKLGYAATAFTNAVTPEQSSYPAAVKQPDGASSASSIAGQKPAQAPTATEFLKGHPVVGVVGERKPMAELKTKGSLNAG
;
A
#
# COMPACT_ATOMS: atom_id res chain seq x y z
N MET A 1 -2.10 -12.46 -18.64
CA MET A 1 -3.24 -12.81 -17.77
C MET A 1 -4.52 -12.26 -18.39
N SER A 2 -5.56 -13.09 -18.56
CA SER A 2 -6.88 -12.64 -19.05
C SER A 2 -7.67 -11.94 -17.94
N ASP A 3 -8.68 -11.16 -18.30
CA ASP A 3 -9.54 -10.46 -17.33
C ASP A 3 -10.34 -11.45 -16.45
N GLU A 4 -10.73 -12.61 -16.99
CA GLU A 4 -11.42 -13.67 -16.23
C GLU A 4 -10.51 -14.30 -15.17
N THR A 5 -9.29 -14.67 -15.54
CA THR A 5 -8.30 -15.20 -14.60
C THR A 5 -7.92 -14.17 -13.55
N LEU A 6 -7.78 -12.90 -13.95
CA LEU A 6 -7.52 -11.80 -13.02
C LEU A 6 -8.65 -11.65 -12.00
N ARG A 7 -9.91 -11.66 -12.47
CA ARG A 7 -11.09 -11.59 -11.61
C ARG A 7 -11.13 -12.74 -10.61
N ALA A 8 -11.02 -13.98 -11.11
CA ALA A 8 -11.10 -15.18 -10.28
C ALA A 8 -10.01 -15.20 -9.20
N GLY A 9 -8.76 -14.88 -9.56
CA GLY A 9 -7.67 -14.84 -8.58
C GLY A 9 -7.83 -13.72 -7.55
N LEU A 10 -8.29 -12.54 -7.97
CA LEU A 10 -8.56 -11.43 -7.06
C LEU A 10 -9.73 -11.75 -6.11
N GLU A 11 -10.83 -12.28 -6.62
CA GLU A 11 -12.00 -12.65 -5.82
C GLU A 11 -11.68 -13.80 -4.85
N ALA A 12 -10.84 -14.77 -5.24
CA ALA A 12 -10.42 -15.87 -4.37
C ALA A 12 -9.51 -15.44 -3.20
N ASP A 13 -8.73 -14.37 -3.37
CA ASP A 13 -7.87 -13.78 -2.32
C ASP A 13 -8.51 -12.56 -1.63
N ALA A 14 -9.81 -12.33 -1.84
CA ALA A 14 -10.49 -11.14 -1.34
C ALA A 14 -10.57 -11.13 0.20
N ALA A 15 -10.25 -9.99 0.80
CA ALA A 15 -10.41 -9.77 2.24
C ALA A 15 -11.78 -9.13 2.56
N PRO A 16 -12.28 -9.19 3.80
CA PRO A 16 -13.48 -8.44 4.19
C PRO A 16 -13.29 -6.92 3.99
N PHE A 17 -14.31 -6.24 3.47
CA PHE A 17 -14.30 -4.78 3.39
C PHE A 17 -14.42 -4.16 4.80
N ARG A 18 -13.53 -3.23 5.16
CA ARG A 18 -13.46 -2.61 6.49
C ARG A 18 -13.87 -1.15 6.41
N GLU A 19 -15.09 -0.87 6.87
CA GLU A 19 -15.57 0.50 7.00
C GLU A 19 -15.05 1.10 8.31
N LEU A 20 -13.89 1.76 8.23
CA LEU A 20 -13.34 2.48 9.36
C LEU A 20 -13.70 3.96 9.26
N PRO A 21 -14.03 4.66 10.36
CA PRO A 21 -14.19 6.11 10.37
C PRO A 21 -12.84 6.80 10.14
N ASN A 22 -12.74 7.65 9.12
CA ASN A 22 -11.54 8.42 8.82
C ASN A 22 -11.33 9.56 9.83
N SER A 23 -11.04 9.19 11.08
CA SER A 23 -10.63 10.07 12.17
C SER A 23 -9.12 9.96 12.41
N GLU A 24 -8.54 10.94 13.10
CA GLU A 24 -7.13 10.92 13.45
C GLU A 24 -6.78 9.72 14.35
N GLU A 25 -7.69 9.35 15.25
CA GLU A 25 -7.57 8.17 16.11
C GLU A 25 -7.62 6.88 15.29
N GLY A 26 -8.53 6.79 14.32
CA GLY A 26 -8.61 5.66 13.39
C GLY A 26 -7.36 5.52 12.53
N TRP A 27 -6.82 6.64 12.06
CA TRP A 27 -5.57 6.68 11.31
C TRP A 27 -4.39 6.21 12.15
N LYS A 28 -4.25 6.74 13.37
CA LYS A 28 -3.17 6.35 14.29
C LYS A 28 -3.28 4.90 14.75
N ALA A 29 -4.51 4.40 14.94
CA ALA A 29 -4.73 2.99 15.24
C ALA A 29 -4.33 2.08 14.08
N GLU A 30 -4.57 2.52 12.84
CA GLU A 30 -4.27 1.72 11.65
C GLU A 30 -2.78 1.74 11.28
N PHE A 31 -2.10 2.90 11.38
CA PHE A 31 -0.73 3.09 10.86
C PHE A 31 0.31 3.47 11.92
N GLY A 32 -0.08 3.62 13.19
CA GLY A 32 0.80 4.07 14.25
C GLY A 32 1.22 5.54 14.13
N ALA A 33 2.17 5.96 14.97
CA ALA A 33 2.68 7.33 14.97
C ALA A 33 3.57 7.63 13.76
N ASP A 34 4.35 6.65 13.31
CA ASP A 34 5.30 6.81 12.21
C ASP A 34 4.64 6.63 10.83
N GLY A 35 3.41 6.11 10.79
CA GLY A 35 2.65 5.88 9.57
C GLY A 35 3.24 4.76 8.71
N ILE A 36 4.00 3.83 9.29
CA ILE A 36 4.72 2.78 8.55
C ILE A 36 3.89 1.49 8.53
N VAL A 37 3.83 0.88 7.35
CA VAL A 37 3.23 -0.44 7.13
C VAL A 37 4.30 -1.38 6.62
N GLU A 38 4.50 -2.52 7.30
CA GLU A 38 5.38 -3.58 6.84
C GLU A 38 4.73 -4.33 5.67
N THR A 39 5.36 -4.33 4.50
CA THR A 39 4.86 -5.07 3.33
C THR A 39 5.75 -6.27 3.03
N LEU A 40 5.29 -7.11 2.10
CA LEU A 40 6.07 -8.26 1.59
C LEU A 40 7.44 -7.87 1.01
N ASP A 41 7.62 -6.60 0.66
CA ASP A 41 8.80 -6.08 -0.04
C ASP A 41 9.48 -4.90 0.65
N GLY A 42 9.18 -4.70 1.93
CA GLY A 42 9.83 -3.73 2.81
C GLY A 42 8.86 -2.73 3.45
N PRO A 43 9.33 -1.88 4.37
CA PRO A 43 8.47 -0.91 5.02
C PRO A 43 8.00 0.17 4.02
N VAL A 44 6.71 0.49 4.05
CA VAL A 44 6.10 1.59 3.29
C VAL A 44 5.58 2.66 4.24
N LYS A 45 6.04 3.89 4.06
CA LYS A 45 5.49 5.05 4.78
C LYS A 45 4.21 5.53 4.10
N THR A 46 3.13 5.60 4.85
CA THR A 46 1.87 6.20 4.41
C THR A 46 2.05 7.71 4.37
N GLY A 47 1.85 8.35 3.21
CA GLY A 47 2.11 9.79 3.08
C GLY A 47 1.26 10.64 4.04
N GLU A 48 1.89 11.59 4.74
CA GLU A 48 1.28 12.43 5.80
C GLU A 48 0.03 13.19 5.31
N ASN A 49 0.01 13.61 4.05
CA ASN A 49 -1.13 14.31 3.44
C ASN A 49 -2.27 13.40 2.95
N GLN A 50 -2.16 12.07 3.07
CA GLN A 50 -3.19 11.16 2.60
C GLN A 50 -4.44 11.22 3.48
N HIS A 51 -4.27 11.37 4.80
CA HIS A 51 -5.38 11.54 5.75
C HIS A 51 -6.27 12.73 5.35
N HIS A 52 -5.67 13.90 5.11
CA HIS A 52 -6.36 15.11 4.66
C HIS A 52 -7.07 14.92 3.30
N LYS A 53 -6.47 14.18 2.35
CA LYS A 53 -7.11 13.89 1.06
C LYS A 53 -8.34 12.98 1.17
N PHE A 54 -8.33 12.01 2.08
CA PHE A 54 -9.49 11.14 2.31
C PHE A 54 -10.62 11.87 3.03
N GLN A 55 -10.29 12.81 3.94
CA GLN A 55 -11.28 13.65 4.63
C GLN A 55 -12.03 14.56 3.65
N ASN A 56 -11.32 15.24 2.74
CA ASN A 56 -11.93 16.19 1.81
C ASN A 56 -12.78 15.54 0.70
N ASN A 57 -12.51 14.28 0.33
CA ASN A 57 -13.16 13.64 -0.82
C ASN A 57 -14.40 12.80 -0.46
N GLY A 58 -14.85 12.82 0.79
CA GLY A 58 -16.03 12.03 1.21
C GLY A 58 -15.81 10.52 1.15
N ARG A 59 -14.55 10.05 1.13
CA ARG A 59 -14.16 8.63 1.05
C ARG A 59 -13.89 8.04 2.44
N HIS A 60 -14.68 8.48 3.41
CA HIS A 60 -14.41 8.35 4.84
C HIS A 60 -14.37 6.90 5.34
N LEU A 61 -14.88 5.93 4.56
CA LEU A 61 -14.89 4.51 4.93
C LEU A 61 -13.87 3.65 4.19
N GLU A 62 -13.12 4.21 3.23
CA GLU A 62 -12.25 3.42 2.35
C GLU A 62 -10.81 3.33 2.82
N PHE A 63 -10.40 4.12 3.83
CA PHE A 63 -9.01 4.13 4.29
C PHE A 63 -8.62 2.82 4.99
N GLY A 64 -9.59 2.09 5.58
CA GLY A 64 -9.38 0.78 6.19
C GLY A 64 -8.89 -0.30 5.22
N GLN A 65 -8.93 -0.02 3.92
CA GLN A 65 -8.44 -0.91 2.87
C GLN A 65 -6.94 -0.72 2.58
N ILE A 66 -6.33 0.39 3.00
CA ILE A 66 -4.93 0.71 2.68
C ILE A 66 -3.99 -0.33 3.27
N ARG A 67 -4.07 -0.58 4.58
CA ARG A 67 -3.16 -1.49 5.28
C ARG A 67 -3.25 -2.93 4.77
N PRO A 68 -4.44 -3.57 4.64
CA PRO A 68 -4.51 -4.91 4.05
C PRO A 68 -3.99 -4.97 2.61
N THR A 69 -4.12 -3.89 1.84
CA THR A 69 -3.58 -3.83 0.47
C THR A 69 -2.05 -3.77 0.45
N LEU A 70 -1.43 -3.14 1.44
CA LEU A 70 0.03 -3.03 1.58
C LEU A 70 0.65 -4.27 2.24
N GLU A 71 0.08 -4.76 3.34
CA GLU A 71 0.62 -5.90 4.09
C GLU A 71 0.45 -7.22 3.34
N GLN A 72 -0.72 -7.42 2.70
CA GLN A 72 -1.10 -8.69 2.07
C GLN A 72 -1.71 -8.47 0.69
N PRO A 73 -1.00 -7.84 -0.27
CA PRO A 73 -1.52 -7.63 -1.62
C PRO A 73 -1.84 -8.97 -2.30
N SER A 74 -2.80 -8.94 -3.22
CA SER A 74 -3.04 -10.04 -4.14
C SER A 74 -2.05 -10.00 -5.31
N LEU A 75 -1.70 -8.79 -5.77
CA LEU A 75 -0.69 -8.55 -6.81
C LEU A 75 0.15 -7.31 -6.47
N ILE A 76 1.42 -7.31 -6.88
CA ILE A 76 2.27 -6.10 -6.94
C ILE A 76 2.75 -5.94 -8.37
N VAL A 77 2.49 -4.79 -8.97
CA VAL A 77 2.89 -4.47 -10.35
C VAL A 77 3.73 -3.21 -10.36
N GLU A 78 4.89 -3.25 -11.00
CA GLU A 78 5.70 -2.06 -11.27
C GLU A 78 5.26 -1.40 -12.57
N THR A 79 5.05 -0.09 -12.53
CA THR A 79 4.62 0.72 -13.68
C THR A 79 5.60 1.87 -13.92
N PRO A 80 5.88 2.24 -15.19
CA PRO A 80 6.68 3.42 -15.48
C PRO A 80 6.04 4.67 -14.89
N ARG A 81 6.81 5.45 -14.13
CA ARG A 81 6.39 6.73 -13.59
C ARG A 81 7.58 7.69 -13.58
N PRO A 82 8.02 8.13 -14.77
CA PRO A 82 9.18 8.99 -14.87
C PRO A 82 8.91 10.31 -14.15
N LYS A 83 9.84 10.70 -13.29
CA LYS A 83 9.83 11.98 -12.59
C LYS A 83 11.27 12.45 -12.43
N GLU A 84 11.53 13.68 -12.85
CA GLU A 84 12.85 14.30 -12.71
C GLU A 84 13.29 14.31 -11.23
N GLY A 85 14.53 13.89 -10.98
CA GLY A 85 15.09 13.79 -9.63
C GLY A 85 14.49 12.69 -8.74
N ALA A 86 13.69 11.76 -9.28
CA ALA A 86 13.19 10.62 -8.50
C ALA A 86 14.22 9.50 -8.38
N ASP A 87 14.32 8.92 -7.18
CA ASP A 87 15.20 7.78 -6.87
C ASP A 87 14.87 6.54 -7.70
N ARG A 88 13.60 6.38 -8.09
CA ARG A 88 13.12 5.35 -9.01
C ARG A 88 12.17 5.95 -10.03
N GLN A 89 12.38 5.60 -11.30
CA GLN A 89 11.51 6.02 -12.42
C GLN A 89 10.28 5.11 -12.58
N THR A 90 9.95 4.31 -11.55
CA THR A 90 8.80 3.40 -11.52
C THR A 90 8.02 3.54 -10.23
N ALA A 91 6.72 3.26 -10.29
CA ALA A 91 5.84 3.15 -9.14
C ALA A 91 5.40 1.70 -8.96
N LYS A 92 5.30 1.24 -7.70
CA LYS A 92 4.67 -0.04 -7.38
C LYS A 92 3.19 0.18 -7.16
N VAL A 93 2.38 -0.74 -7.69
CA VAL A 93 0.93 -0.76 -7.56
C VAL A 93 0.56 -2.05 -6.84
N TYR A 94 0.21 -1.90 -5.57
CA TYR A 94 -0.33 -2.97 -4.74
C TYR A 94 -1.82 -3.06 -5.03
N ILE A 95 -2.32 -4.28 -5.26
CA ILE A 95 -3.70 -4.53 -5.66
C ILE A 95 -4.29 -5.57 -4.71
N LYS A 96 -5.46 -5.28 -4.14
CA LYS A 96 -6.23 -6.20 -3.30
C LYS A 96 -7.71 -6.11 -3.65
N ALA A 97 -8.41 -7.24 -3.62
CA ALA A 97 -9.86 -7.26 -3.67
C ALA A 97 -10.48 -7.35 -2.27
N PHE A 98 -11.70 -6.86 -2.16
CA PHE A 98 -12.46 -6.86 -0.93
C PHE A 98 -13.91 -7.22 -1.15
N THR A 99 -14.43 -8.09 -0.28
CA THR A 99 -15.84 -8.47 -0.25
C THR A 99 -16.61 -7.43 0.53
N ALA A 100 -17.36 -6.57 -0.16
CA ALA A 100 -18.32 -5.65 0.44
C ALA A 100 -19.74 -6.27 0.40
N PRO A 101 -20.71 -5.74 1.18
CA PRO A 101 -22.06 -6.32 1.25
C PRO A 101 -22.78 -6.41 -0.10
N ASP A 102 -22.49 -5.49 -1.02
CA ASP A 102 -23.15 -5.41 -2.33
C ASP A 102 -22.37 -6.14 -3.44
N LYS A 103 -21.04 -6.06 -3.41
CA LYS A 103 -20.17 -6.59 -4.48
C LYS A 103 -18.71 -6.64 -4.06
N THR A 104 -17.91 -7.35 -4.85
CA THR A 104 -16.45 -7.25 -4.78
C THR A 104 -15.98 -5.87 -5.23
N ARG A 105 -15.10 -5.26 -4.44
CA ARG A 105 -14.44 -3.99 -4.71
C ARG A 105 -12.94 -4.22 -4.83
N TYR A 106 -12.30 -3.56 -5.79
CA TYR A 106 -10.86 -3.65 -5.97
C TYR A 106 -10.20 -2.36 -5.55
N PHE A 107 -9.17 -2.44 -4.73
CA PHE A 107 -8.46 -1.29 -4.19
C PHE A 107 -6.99 -1.37 -4.59
N VAL A 108 -6.40 -0.21 -4.83
CA VAL A 108 -4.99 -0.08 -5.14
C VAL A 108 -4.30 0.90 -4.20
N SER A 109 -3.05 0.59 -3.87
CA SER A 109 -2.12 1.52 -3.23
C SER A 109 -0.92 1.70 -4.15
N VAL A 110 -0.57 2.95 -4.48
CA VAL A 110 0.53 3.30 -5.37
C VAL A 110 1.64 3.90 -4.55
N THR A 111 2.83 3.32 -4.66
CA THR A 111 4.01 3.76 -3.93
C THR A 111 5.14 4.18 -4.87
N VAL A 112 5.99 5.06 -4.38
CA VAL A 112 7.20 5.52 -5.07
C VAL A 112 8.36 5.57 -4.07
N LEU A 113 9.58 5.36 -4.55
CA LEU A 113 10.79 5.55 -3.76
C LEU A 113 11.12 7.05 -3.69
N GLN A 114 11.27 7.58 -2.46
CA GLN A 114 11.68 8.96 -2.18
C GLN A 114 12.67 8.97 -1.02
N GLY A 115 13.89 9.46 -1.24
CA GLY A 115 14.91 9.56 -0.20
C GLY A 115 15.20 8.21 0.46
N ASN A 116 15.29 7.14 -0.33
CA ASN A 116 15.44 5.75 0.12
C ASN A 116 14.29 5.17 0.95
N VAL A 117 13.14 5.85 1.01
CA VAL A 117 11.93 5.36 1.69
C VAL A 117 10.84 5.11 0.64
N GLU A 118 10.19 3.95 0.69
CA GLU A 118 9.03 3.68 -0.15
C GLU A 118 7.81 4.40 0.47
N VAL A 119 7.17 5.27 -0.29
CA VAL A 119 6.08 6.13 0.19
C VAL A 119 4.80 5.86 -0.59
N SER A 120 3.70 5.56 0.10
CA SER A 120 2.36 5.49 -0.52
C SER A 120 1.81 6.88 -0.80
N ILE A 121 1.62 7.19 -2.08
CA ILE A 121 1.23 8.51 -2.59
C ILE A 121 -0.21 8.57 -3.10
N SER A 122 -0.85 7.43 -3.33
CA SER A 122 -2.24 7.35 -3.79
C SER A 122 -2.85 6.02 -3.40
N SER A 123 -4.07 6.05 -2.89
CA SER A 123 -4.83 4.85 -2.58
C SER A 123 -6.28 5.04 -3.02
N HIS A 124 -6.82 4.11 -3.79
CA HIS A 124 -8.19 4.25 -4.29
C HIS A 124 -8.80 2.95 -4.80
N LEU A 125 -10.14 2.94 -4.85
CA LEU A 125 -10.89 1.93 -5.60
C LEU A 125 -10.60 2.05 -7.10
N LYS A 126 -10.35 0.91 -7.75
CA LYS A 126 -10.06 0.83 -9.18
C LYS A 126 -10.98 -0.19 -9.84
N ARG A 127 -11.35 0.05 -11.10
CA ARG A 127 -12.18 -0.89 -11.87
C ARG A 127 -11.34 -2.07 -12.35
N LEU A 128 -11.93 -3.26 -12.41
CA LEU A 128 -11.24 -4.49 -12.86
C LEU A 128 -10.54 -4.31 -14.22
N GLY A 129 -11.21 -3.74 -15.22
CA GLY A 129 -10.59 -3.52 -16.54
C GLY A 129 -9.36 -2.61 -16.51
N ARG A 130 -9.32 -1.62 -15.60
CA ARG A 130 -8.14 -0.75 -15.39
C ARG A 130 -7.04 -1.46 -14.61
N ILE A 131 -7.39 -2.41 -13.75
CA ILE A 131 -6.42 -3.30 -13.11
C ILE A 131 -5.81 -4.22 -14.18
N GLY A 132 -6.63 -4.82 -15.06
CA GLY A 132 -6.15 -5.61 -16.19
C GLY A 132 -5.18 -4.84 -17.08
N GLU A 133 -5.50 -3.59 -17.41
CA GLU A 133 -4.58 -2.69 -18.12
C GLU A 133 -3.25 -2.48 -17.37
N THR A 134 -3.32 -2.26 -16.05
CA THR A 134 -2.12 -2.08 -15.20
C THR A 134 -1.25 -3.34 -15.20
N VAL A 135 -1.86 -4.50 -15.00
CA VAL A 135 -1.16 -5.80 -14.97
C VAL A 135 -0.55 -6.14 -16.34
N ARG A 136 -1.22 -5.80 -17.44
CA ARG A 136 -0.73 -6.06 -18.81
C ARG A 136 0.38 -5.11 -19.26
N SER A 137 0.34 -3.86 -18.83
CA SER A 137 1.32 -2.83 -19.23
C SER A 137 2.52 -2.72 -18.28
N GLY A 138 2.35 -3.16 -17.03
CA GLY A 138 3.40 -3.14 -16.02
C GLY A 138 4.19 -4.45 -15.96
N LYS A 139 5.25 -4.43 -15.15
CA LYS A 139 6.03 -5.61 -14.79
C LYS A 139 5.39 -6.24 -13.55
N LEU A 140 4.89 -7.47 -13.67
CA LEU A 140 4.38 -8.20 -12.51
C LEU A 140 5.57 -8.50 -11.59
N GLY A 141 5.49 -7.97 -10.37
CA GLY A 141 6.45 -8.25 -9.33
C GLY A 141 6.03 -9.48 -8.52
N TYR A 142 4.84 -9.41 -7.91
CA TYR A 142 4.30 -10.43 -7.03
C TYR A 142 2.91 -10.86 -7.48
N ALA A 143 2.60 -12.14 -7.30
CA ALA A 143 1.24 -12.66 -7.36
C ALA A 143 0.98 -13.67 -6.24
N ALA A 144 -0.15 -13.51 -5.55
CA ALA A 144 -0.57 -14.43 -4.50
C ALA A 144 -0.84 -15.84 -5.04
N THR A 145 -0.88 -16.83 -4.15
CA THR A 145 -1.12 -18.24 -4.51
C THR A 145 -2.45 -18.45 -5.24
N ALA A 146 -3.46 -17.61 -5.03
CA ALA A 146 -4.69 -17.64 -5.82
C ALA A 146 -4.45 -17.49 -7.36
N PHE A 147 -3.28 -17.01 -7.76
CA PHE A 147 -2.86 -16.87 -9.15
C PHE A 147 -1.86 -17.95 -9.62
N THR A 148 -1.50 -18.96 -8.82
CA THR A 148 -0.45 -19.94 -9.19
C THR A 148 -0.83 -20.87 -10.35
N ASN A 149 -2.12 -21.02 -10.67
CA ASN A 149 -2.53 -21.71 -11.91
C ASN A 149 -2.45 -20.81 -13.16
N ALA A 150 -2.12 -19.52 -12.99
CA ALA A 150 -2.12 -18.50 -14.03
C ALA A 150 -0.74 -17.86 -14.29
N VAL A 151 0.26 -18.17 -13.47
CA VAL A 151 1.60 -17.57 -13.51
C VAL A 151 2.64 -18.68 -13.55
N THR A 152 3.39 -18.78 -14.64
CA THR A 152 4.56 -19.65 -14.72
C THR A 152 5.61 -19.15 -13.71
N PRO A 153 6.21 -20.02 -12.87
CA PRO A 153 7.03 -19.61 -11.72
C PRO A 153 8.33 -18.84 -12.04
N GLU A 154 8.64 -18.55 -13.30
CA GLU A 154 9.91 -17.96 -13.71
C GLU A 154 10.01 -16.42 -13.56
N GLN A 155 9.01 -15.74 -12.99
CA GLN A 155 8.99 -14.26 -12.93
C GLN A 155 8.72 -13.62 -11.56
N SER A 156 8.53 -14.40 -10.49
CA SER A 156 8.36 -13.83 -9.14
C SER A 156 9.72 -13.59 -8.47
N SER A 157 10.07 -12.34 -8.20
CA SER A 157 11.25 -11.98 -7.40
C SER A 157 10.99 -12.00 -5.89
N TYR A 158 9.78 -12.37 -5.45
CA TYR A 158 9.37 -12.37 -4.06
C TYR A 158 9.32 -13.79 -3.48
N PRO A 159 9.66 -13.97 -2.19
CA PRO A 159 9.52 -15.26 -1.54
C PRO A 159 8.06 -15.71 -1.63
N ALA A 160 7.85 -16.96 -2.05
CA ALA A 160 6.53 -17.57 -2.04
C ALA A 160 5.92 -17.43 -0.65
N ALA A 161 4.65 -17.02 -0.58
CA ALA A 161 3.91 -16.90 0.67
C ALA A 161 4.13 -18.15 1.52
N VAL A 162 4.65 -17.96 2.74
CA VAL A 162 4.88 -19.03 3.71
C VAL A 162 3.54 -19.74 3.92
N LYS A 163 3.49 -21.04 3.57
CA LYS A 163 2.34 -21.89 3.88
C LYS A 163 2.03 -21.78 5.37
N GLN A 164 0.79 -21.44 5.70
CA GLN A 164 0.27 -21.72 7.04
C GLN A 164 0.36 -23.23 7.29
N PRO A 165 0.77 -23.67 8.49
CA PRO A 165 0.92 -25.10 8.77
C PRO A 165 -0.46 -25.73 8.92
N ASP A 166 -0.75 -26.71 8.07
CA ASP A 166 -1.88 -27.62 8.26
C ASP A 166 -1.68 -28.36 9.58
N GLY A 167 -2.65 -28.19 10.49
CA GLY A 167 -2.72 -28.94 11.72
C GLY A 167 -2.97 -30.43 11.44
N ALA A 168 -1.97 -31.27 11.73
CA ALA A 168 -2.17 -32.68 12.01
C ALA A 168 -1.14 -33.12 13.06
N SER A 169 -1.64 -33.58 14.20
CA SER A 169 -0.85 -34.22 15.26
C SER A 169 -0.07 -35.42 14.73
N SER A 170 1.21 -35.50 15.06
CA SER A 170 1.87 -36.74 15.49
C SER A 170 3.15 -36.37 16.24
N ALA A 171 3.29 -36.87 17.46
CA ALA A 171 4.48 -36.75 18.27
C ALA A 171 5.67 -37.50 17.64
N SER A 172 6.86 -36.90 17.66
CA SER A 172 8.07 -37.59 18.12
C SER A 172 9.19 -36.59 18.39
N SER A 173 9.81 -36.72 19.56
CA SER A 173 11.00 -35.98 19.97
C SER A 173 12.21 -36.36 19.13
N ILE A 174 13.11 -35.40 18.85
CA ILE A 174 14.57 -35.50 19.02
C ILE A 174 15.15 -34.08 19.07
N ALA A 175 16.16 -33.94 19.92
CA ALA A 175 16.79 -32.74 20.41
C ALA A 175 17.62 -31.93 19.40
N GLY A 176 17.74 -30.63 19.72
CA GLY A 176 19.01 -29.89 19.61
C GLY A 176 19.28 -29.18 18.29
N GLN A 177 18.87 -27.91 18.18
CA GLN A 177 19.66 -26.84 17.58
C GLN A 177 19.03 -25.46 17.84
N LYS A 178 19.83 -24.55 18.37
CA LYS A 178 19.50 -23.16 18.72
C LYS A 178 19.65 -22.28 17.45
N PRO A 179 18.63 -21.53 17.00
CA PRO A 179 18.84 -20.50 15.98
C PRO A 179 19.30 -19.18 16.63
N ALA A 180 20.21 -18.50 15.95
CA ALA A 180 20.74 -17.19 16.30
C ALA A 180 19.65 -16.10 16.21
N GLN A 181 19.70 -15.14 17.13
CA GLN A 181 18.84 -13.95 17.16
C GLN A 181 19.19 -13.03 15.98
N ALA A 182 18.17 -12.63 15.20
CA ALA A 182 18.25 -11.50 14.28
C ALA A 182 18.06 -10.17 15.06
N PRO A 183 18.75 -9.08 14.67
CA PRO A 183 18.64 -7.80 15.37
C PRO A 183 17.24 -7.20 15.23
N THR A 184 16.75 -6.58 16.30
CA THR A 184 15.40 -6.00 16.39
C THR A 184 15.37 -4.60 15.77
N ALA A 185 14.22 -4.19 15.23
CA ALA A 185 13.97 -2.93 14.50
C ALA A 185 14.31 -1.62 15.25
N THR A 186 14.74 -1.69 16.50
CA THR A 186 15.16 -0.53 17.32
C THR A 186 16.55 0.01 16.94
N GLU A 187 17.40 -0.76 16.25
CA GLU A 187 18.77 -0.33 15.94
C GLU A 187 18.90 0.57 14.69
N PHE A 188 17.86 0.69 13.84
CA PHE A 188 17.96 1.40 12.56
C PHE A 188 17.88 2.95 12.67
N LEU A 189 17.57 3.52 13.84
CA LEU A 189 17.30 4.97 13.97
C LEU A 189 18.30 5.76 14.83
N LYS A 190 19.41 5.18 15.30
CA LYS A 190 20.38 5.91 16.16
C LYS A 190 21.33 6.87 15.43
N GLY A 191 21.05 7.24 14.18
CA GLY A 191 22.02 7.90 13.30
C GLY A 191 22.05 9.42 13.28
N HIS A 192 20.95 10.17 13.49
CA HIS A 192 20.92 11.58 13.06
C HIS A 192 20.31 12.55 14.10
N PRO A 193 21.03 13.61 14.51
CA PRO A 193 20.48 14.69 15.31
C PRO A 193 19.71 15.68 14.41
N VAL A 194 18.42 15.91 14.70
CA VAL A 194 17.67 17.03 14.11
C VAL A 194 17.75 18.24 15.02
N VAL A 195 18.55 19.21 14.57
CA VAL A 195 18.64 20.58 15.08
C VAL A 195 17.28 21.26 14.91
N GLY A 196 16.77 21.84 16.00
CA GLY A 196 15.52 22.58 16.00
C GLY A 196 15.64 23.91 15.28
N VAL A 197 14.63 24.25 14.49
CA VAL A 197 14.33 25.64 14.14
C VAL A 197 12.81 25.83 14.21
N VAL A 198 12.41 26.58 15.25
CA VAL A 198 11.08 27.16 15.42
C VAL A 198 10.91 28.26 14.35
N GLY A 199 9.82 28.21 13.60
CA GLY A 199 9.43 29.25 12.64
C GLY A 199 7.91 29.37 12.59
N GLU A 200 7.43 30.51 13.06
CA GLU A 200 6.04 30.82 13.41
C GLU A 200 5.05 30.79 12.22
N ARG A 201 3.81 30.37 12.50
CA ARG A 201 2.66 30.50 11.59
C ARG A 201 2.09 31.93 11.67
N LYS A 202 1.75 32.53 10.53
CA LYS A 202 0.80 33.67 10.45
C LYS A 202 -0.51 33.24 9.77
N PRO A 203 -1.68 33.65 10.28
CA PRO A 203 -2.97 33.26 9.72
C PRO A 203 -3.43 34.16 8.55
N MET A 204 -4.35 33.56 7.79
CA MET A 204 -5.07 34.01 6.61
C MET A 204 -5.91 35.27 6.87
N ALA A 205 -5.83 36.27 5.99
CA ALA A 205 -6.73 37.42 5.97
C ALA A 205 -7.36 37.59 4.58
N GLU A 206 -8.66 37.84 4.61
CA GLU A 206 -9.59 38.14 3.51
C GLU A 206 -9.04 39.09 2.44
N LEU A 207 -9.40 38.86 1.18
CA LEU A 207 -9.70 39.97 0.28
C LEU A 207 -10.99 39.73 -0.51
N LYS A 208 -11.97 40.56 -0.15
CA LYS A 208 -13.22 40.83 -0.84
C LYS A 208 -12.97 41.60 -2.14
N THR A 209 -13.70 41.19 -3.18
CA THR A 209 -14.42 41.96 -4.21
C THR A 209 -13.86 43.25 -4.84
N LYS A 210 -14.07 43.27 -6.17
CA LYS A 210 -14.32 44.38 -7.12
C LYS A 210 -13.11 45.06 -7.75
N GLY A 211 -13.05 44.94 -9.08
CA GLY A 211 -13.17 46.11 -9.94
C GLY A 211 -12.17 46.21 -11.10
N SER A 212 -12.74 46.22 -12.30
CA SER A 212 -12.44 47.20 -13.36
C SER A 212 -11.45 46.84 -14.48
N LEU A 213 -12.02 46.79 -15.70
CA LEU A 213 -11.58 47.41 -16.96
C LEU A 213 -10.21 47.10 -17.58
N ASN A 214 -10.25 46.42 -18.74
CA ASN A 214 -9.79 46.83 -20.10
C ASN A 214 -9.51 45.56 -20.93
N ALA A 215 -9.53 45.48 -22.26
CA ALA A 215 -9.84 46.35 -23.40
C ALA A 215 -9.99 45.38 -24.59
N GLY A 216 -10.78 45.73 -25.61
CA GLY A 216 -10.89 45.00 -26.87
C GLY A 216 -12.31 44.97 -27.40
#